data_AF-A0A4Q3YFQ1-F1
#
_entry.id   AF-A0A4Q3YFQ1-F1
#
_cell.length_a   1.000
_cell.length_b   1.000
_cell.length_c   1.000
_cell.angle_alpha   90.00
_cell.angle_beta   90.00
_cell.angle_gamma   90.00
#
_symmetry.space_group_name_H-M   'P 1'
#
loop_
_entity.id
_entity.type
_entity.pdbx_description
1 polymer ?
#
loop_
_entity_poly.entity_id
_entity_poly.type
_entity_poly.pdbx_seq_one_letter_code
_entity_poly.pdbx_strand_id
1 'polypeptide(L)'
;MTGKCCISYSTVGSVLLLGIATISLSGCQFRPDPLSAVSFSDNKDVVVKVSVRSADAKIIKQRELYFSLTVINCNGSGNGFPAQPSIGGELVPGFDFPIDGDVVQITGQVPAHIFAQYNEPCVLLKGGGYLTGTIKSSVVPIVGATRAGPNNSFKPNPHQDGA
;
A
#
# COMPACT_ATOMS: atom_id res chain seq x y z
N MET A 1 0.88 10.31 17.04
CA MET A 1 1.25 9.05 17.70
C MET A 1 2.59 8.59 17.16
N THR A 2 3.64 8.80 17.94
CA THR A 2 5.04 8.56 17.58
C THR A 2 5.36 7.07 17.62
N GLY A 3 5.70 6.48 16.47
CA GLY A 3 6.37 5.19 16.42
C GLY A 3 7.73 5.32 17.11
N LYS A 4 7.83 4.84 18.35
CA LYS A 4 9.10 4.80 19.09
C LYS A 4 10.02 3.79 18.39
N CYS A 5 10.97 4.29 17.61
CA CYS A 5 12.26 3.62 17.47
C CYS A 5 12.93 3.69 18.85
N CYS A 6 12.82 2.63 19.64
CA CYS A 6 13.62 2.49 20.86
C CYS A 6 15.06 2.19 20.45
N ILE A 7 15.85 3.22 20.16
CA ILE A 7 17.30 3.12 20.35
C ILE A 7 17.50 3.32 21.84
N SER A 8 17.55 2.22 22.59
CA SER A 8 17.87 2.25 24.01
C SER A 8 19.38 2.43 24.13
N TYR A 9 19.87 3.67 24.05
CA TYR A 9 21.21 3.99 24.53
C TYR A 9 21.19 3.88 26.04
N SER A 10 21.62 2.73 26.56
CA SER A 10 21.92 2.59 27.97
C SER A 10 23.19 3.40 28.24
N THR A 11 23.05 4.67 28.59
CA THR A 11 24.10 5.46 29.22
C THR A 11 24.38 4.85 30.59
N VAL A 12 25.26 3.85 30.61
CA VAL A 12 25.91 3.39 31.83
C VAL A 12 27.37 3.76 31.69
N GLY A 13 27.85 4.51 32.68
CA GLY A 13 29.17 5.11 32.71
C GLY A 13 30.31 4.12 32.50
N SER A 14 31.39 4.69 31.98
CA SER A 14 32.76 4.20 31.92
C SER A 14 33.09 3.03 32.85
N VAL A 15 33.16 1.81 32.30
CA VAL A 15 34.19 0.82 32.68
C VAL A 15 34.55 0.00 31.43
N LEU A 16 35.84 0.02 31.14
CA LEU A 16 36.58 -0.77 30.14
C LEU A 16 36.30 -2.27 30.30
N LEU A 17 35.73 -2.94 29.28
CA LEU A 17 35.90 -4.39 29.00
C LEU A 17 35.18 -4.74 27.69
N LEU A 18 35.84 -5.53 26.84
CA LEU A 18 35.35 -6.06 25.56
C LEU A 18 33.99 -6.74 25.72
N GLY A 19 32.91 -5.99 25.57
CA GLY A 19 31.56 -6.52 25.45
C GLY A 19 31.19 -6.59 23.97
N ILE A 20 31.06 -7.79 23.43
CA ILE A 20 30.45 -8.04 22.13
C ILE A 20 29.08 -7.34 22.15
N ALA A 21 28.96 -6.22 21.44
CA ALA A 21 27.71 -5.55 21.22
C ALA A 21 26.85 -6.46 20.33
N THR A 22 26.12 -7.38 20.94
CA THR A 22 25.03 -8.10 20.29
C THR A 22 23.94 -7.07 20.00
N ILE A 23 24.05 -6.41 18.84
CA ILE A 23 23.01 -5.59 18.24
C ILE A 23 21.85 -6.55 17.99
N SER A 24 20.90 -6.59 18.92
CA SER A 24 19.62 -7.24 18.73
C SER A 24 18.85 -6.43 17.70
N LEU A 25 19.10 -6.69 16.41
CA LEU A 25 18.22 -6.37 15.29
C LEU A 25 16.91 -7.16 15.46
N SER A 26 16.17 -6.88 16.52
CA SER A 26 14.76 -7.23 16.61
C SER A 26 14.08 -6.46 15.49
N GLY A 27 13.72 -7.19 14.42
CA GLY A 27 13.25 -6.65 13.14
C GLY A 27 12.14 -5.62 13.34
N CYS A 28 12.50 -4.35 13.23
CA CYS A 28 11.58 -3.24 13.38
C CYS A 28 10.55 -3.29 12.24
N GLN A 29 9.34 -3.76 12.56
CA GLN A 29 8.22 -3.75 11.64
C GLN A 29 7.67 -2.32 11.56
N PHE A 30 7.80 -1.70 10.40
CA PHE A 30 7.10 -0.47 10.07
C PHE A 30 5.65 -0.76 9.69
N ARG A 31 4.71 0.02 10.23
CA ARG A 31 3.27 -0.14 10.00
C ARG A 31 2.68 1.18 9.51
N PRO A 32 2.76 1.46 8.20
CA PRO A 32 2.09 2.63 7.64
C PRO A 32 0.58 2.48 7.78
N ASP A 33 -0.13 3.60 7.75
CA ASP A 33 -1.56 3.67 7.96
C ASP A 33 -2.27 4.19 6.69
N PRO A 34 -2.66 3.29 5.78
CA PRO A 34 -3.50 3.62 4.63
C PRO A 34 -4.77 4.35 5.06
N LEU A 35 -4.99 5.52 4.49
CA LEU A 35 -6.14 6.37 4.79
C LEU A 35 -7.37 5.94 4.00
N SER A 36 -7.16 5.55 2.74
CA SER A 36 -8.22 5.15 1.81
C SER A 36 -7.64 4.38 0.64
N ALA A 37 -8.48 3.61 -0.05
CA ALA A 37 -8.14 3.00 -1.32
C ALA A 37 -9.29 3.11 -2.31
N VAL A 38 -8.95 3.41 -3.56
CA VAL A 38 -9.89 3.46 -4.68
C VAL A 38 -9.39 2.64 -5.86
N SER A 39 -10.29 2.16 -6.69
CA SER A 39 -9.94 1.54 -7.97
C SER A 39 -10.70 2.12 -9.15
N PHE A 40 -10.10 2.02 -10.33
CA PHE A 40 -10.74 2.32 -11.60
C PHE A 40 -10.17 1.39 -12.68
N SER A 41 -10.97 1.14 -13.71
CA SER A 41 -10.56 0.30 -14.84
C SER A 41 -9.71 1.12 -15.80
N ASP A 42 -8.59 0.55 -16.23
CA ASP A 42 -7.71 1.07 -17.28
C ASP A 42 -7.41 -0.07 -18.26
N ASN A 43 -8.16 -0.09 -19.37
CA ASN A 43 -8.08 -1.13 -20.39
C ASN A 43 -8.27 -2.55 -19.80
N LYS A 44 -7.21 -3.36 -19.80
CA LYS A 44 -7.20 -4.75 -19.31
C LYS A 44 -6.83 -4.87 -17.83
N ASP A 45 -6.51 -3.75 -17.19
CA ASP A 45 -6.00 -3.66 -15.84
C ASP A 45 -6.97 -2.84 -14.97
N VAL A 46 -6.88 -3.07 -13.67
CA VAL A 46 -7.52 -2.26 -12.64
C VAL A 46 -6.41 -1.55 -11.88
N VAL A 47 -6.46 -0.22 -11.91
CA VAL A 47 -5.53 0.63 -11.20
C VAL A 47 -6.07 0.84 -9.79
N VAL A 48 -5.32 0.41 -8.79
CA VAL A 48 -5.62 0.60 -7.38
C VAL A 48 -4.75 1.72 -6.85
N LYS A 49 -5.37 2.76 -6.29
CA LYS A 49 -4.70 3.90 -5.66
C LYS A 49 -4.96 3.88 -4.16
N VAL A 50 -3.89 3.93 -3.38
CA VAL A 50 -3.91 3.92 -1.92
C VAL A 50 -3.35 5.23 -1.41
N SER A 51 -4.15 5.95 -0.64
CA SER A 51 -3.74 7.20 0.00
C SER A 51 -3.01 6.88 1.31
N VAL A 52 -1.80 7.40 1.48
CA VAL A 52 -1.03 7.31 2.74
C VAL A 52 -0.52 8.68 3.15
N ARG A 53 -0.26 8.88 4.44
CA ARG A 53 0.36 10.13 4.91
C ARG A 53 1.76 10.27 4.32
N SER A 54 2.13 11.49 3.94
CA SER A 54 3.48 11.80 3.44
C SER A 54 4.58 11.43 4.46
N ALA A 55 4.27 11.49 5.76
CA ALA A 55 5.19 11.03 6.81
C ALA A 55 5.53 9.53 6.68
N ASP A 56 4.55 8.70 6.35
CA ASP A 56 4.76 7.26 6.19
C ASP A 56 5.57 6.98 4.91
N ALA A 57 5.29 7.70 3.83
CA ALA A 57 6.05 7.63 2.58
C ALA A 57 7.51 8.09 2.75
N LYS A 58 7.77 9.11 3.57
CA LYS A 58 9.13 9.54 3.92
C LYS A 58 9.90 8.43 4.62
N ILE A 59 9.28 7.72 5.55
CA ILE A 59 9.92 6.59 6.25
C ILE A 59 10.24 5.47 5.25
N ILE A 60 9.31 5.14 4.35
CA ILE A 60 9.52 4.15 3.29
C ILE A 60 10.75 4.52 2.44
N LYS A 61 10.83 5.78 1.99
CA LYS A 61 11.93 6.29 1.18
C LYS A 61 13.26 6.25 1.94
N GLN A 62 13.29 6.84 3.15
CA GLN A 62 14.50 6.97 3.97
C GLN A 62 15.09 5.64 4.42
N ARG A 63 14.23 4.62 4.63
CA ARG A 63 14.64 3.29 5.08
C ARG A 63 14.71 2.29 3.94
N GLU A 64 14.49 2.72 2.70
CA GLU A 64 14.50 1.86 1.52
C GLU A 64 13.66 0.58 1.72
N LEU A 65 12.41 0.77 2.19
CA LEU A 65 11.51 -0.34 2.49
C LEU A 65 10.84 -0.83 1.22
N TYR A 66 11.29 -1.97 0.70
CA TYR A 66 10.63 -2.67 -0.40
C TYR A 66 9.26 -3.20 0.02
N PHE A 67 8.23 -2.96 -0.79
CA PHE A 67 6.91 -3.55 -0.55
C PHE A 67 6.13 -3.78 -1.84
N SER A 68 5.06 -4.57 -1.70
CA SER A 68 4.01 -4.75 -2.70
C SER A 68 2.71 -4.13 -2.20
N LEU A 69 1.91 -3.62 -3.13
CA LEU A 69 0.51 -3.30 -2.89
C LEU A 69 -0.27 -4.61 -3.09
N THR A 70 -0.69 -5.25 -2.00
CA THR A 70 -1.35 -6.56 -2.07
C THR A 70 -2.86 -6.41 -2.02
N VAL A 71 -3.55 -6.85 -3.08
CA VAL A 71 -5.02 -6.91 -3.12
C VAL A 71 -5.50 -8.26 -2.56
N ILE A 72 -6.47 -8.22 -1.66
CA ILE A 72 -7.05 -9.38 -0.97
C ILE A 72 -8.58 -9.26 -0.92
N ASN A 73 -9.27 -10.31 -0.48
CA ASN A 73 -10.66 -10.20 -0.02
C ASN A 73 -10.68 -9.70 1.44
N CYS A 74 -11.50 -8.70 1.77
CA CYS A 74 -11.62 -8.15 3.12
C CYS A 74 -11.95 -9.22 4.17
N ASN A 75 -12.84 -10.15 3.81
CA ASN A 75 -13.37 -11.20 4.69
C ASN A 75 -12.66 -12.56 4.56
N GLY A 76 -11.57 -12.66 3.78
CA GLY A 76 -10.96 -13.95 3.43
C GLY A 76 -9.49 -14.09 3.81
N SER A 77 -9.08 -15.31 4.15
CA SER A 77 -7.68 -15.74 4.29
C SER A 77 -6.99 -16.06 2.95
N GLY A 78 -7.49 -15.48 1.84
CA GLY A 78 -7.08 -15.83 0.49
C GLY A 78 -5.67 -15.35 0.11
N ASN A 79 -5.10 -16.00 -0.91
CA ASN A 79 -3.87 -15.56 -1.56
C ASN A 79 -4.10 -14.16 -2.16
N GLY A 80 -3.38 -13.17 -1.62
CA GLY A 80 -3.40 -11.83 -2.15
C GLY A 80 -2.61 -11.74 -3.45
N PHE A 81 -3.04 -10.85 -4.34
CA PHE A 81 -2.28 -10.54 -5.55
C PHE A 81 -1.32 -9.37 -5.25
N PRO A 82 0.00 -9.59 -5.31
CA PRO A 82 0.97 -8.51 -5.15
C PRO A 82 1.06 -7.70 -6.45
N ALA A 83 0.69 -6.43 -6.39
CA ALA A 83 0.95 -5.46 -7.43
C ALA A 83 2.24 -4.70 -7.14
N GLN A 84 3.02 -4.41 -8.19
CA GLN A 84 4.18 -3.55 -8.12
C GLN A 84 3.74 -2.11 -7.82
N PRO A 85 4.17 -1.50 -6.71
CA PRO A 85 3.76 -0.15 -6.37
C PRO A 85 4.60 0.92 -7.10
N SER A 86 3.94 2.04 -7.38
CA SER A 86 4.52 3.29 -7.88
C SER A 86 3.96 4.49 -7.12
N ILE A 87 4.71 5.58 -7.04
CA ILE A 87 4.28 6.86 -6.45
C ILE A 87 4.69 7.97 -7.43
N GLY A 88 3.73 8.79 -7.86
CA GLY A 88 3.99 9.86 -8.85
C GLY A 88 4.49 9.35 -10.21
N GLY A 89 4.22 8.08 -10.57
CA GLY A 89 4.72 7.44 -11.78
C GLY A 89 6.04 6.69 -11.60
N GLU A 90 6.77 6.95 -10.51
CA GLU A 90 8.06 6.30 -10.23
C GLU A 90 7.86 4.98 -9.47
N LEU A 91 8.61 3.95 -9.85
CA LEU A 91 8.58 2.66 -9.17
C LEU A 91 9.17 2.79 -7.76
N VAL A 92 8.43 2.30 -6.77
CA VAL A 92 8.84 2.38 -5.36
C VAL A 92 10.22 1.74 -5.08
N PRO A 93 10.59 0.57 -5.66
CA PRO A 93 11.91 -0.03 -5.44
C PRO A 93 13.11 0.83 -5.86
N GLY A 94 12.90 1.88 -6.67
CA GLY A 94 13.93 2.85 -7.00
C GLY A 94 14.11 3.94 -5.92
N PHE A 95 13.15 4.09 -5.01
CA PHE A 95 13.15 5.09 -3.92
C PHE A 95 13.27 6.56 -4.35
N ASP A 96 13.25 6.86 -5.64
CA ASP A 96 13.35 8.22 -6.18
C ASP A 96 12.01 8.97 -6.32
N PHE A 97 10.92 8.37 -5.85
CA PHE A 97 9.58 8.93 -6.00
C PHE A 97 9.39 10.28 -5.28
N PRO A 98 8.53 11.17 -5.83
CA PRO A 98 8.19 12.45 -5.20
C PRO A 98 7.30 12.25 -3.96
N ILE A 99 7.37 13.18 -3.02
CA ILE A 99 6.53 13.23 -1.82
C ILE A 99 6.02 14.66 -1.67
N ASP A 100 4.83 14.91 -2.22
CA ASP A 100 4.20 16.22 -2.27
C ASP A 100 2.93 16.27 -1.42
N GLY A 101 2.72 17.39 -0.72
CA GLY A 101 1.55 17.61 0.14
C GLY A 101 1.51 16.73 1.40
N ASP A 102 0.32 16.61 2.00
CA ASP A 102 0.10 15.86 3.25
C ASP A 102 -0.19 14.37 3.02
N VAL A 103 -0.66 14.03 1.82
CA VAL A 103 -1.07 12.69 1.42
C VAL A 103 -0.45 12.37 0.08
N VAL A 104 0.17 11.19 -0.03
CA VAL A 104 0.67 10.65 -1.30
C VAL A 104 -0.18 9.47 -1.74
N GLN A 105 -0.25 9.26 -3.06
CA GLN A 105 -0.94 8.12 -3.66
C GLN A 105 0.06 7.06 -4.11
N ILE A 106 -0.05 5.88 -3.52
CA ILE A 106 0.61 4.67 -3.98
C ILE A 106 -0.31 4.01 -5.00
N THR A 107 0.19 3.76 -6.19
CA THR A 107 -0.56 3.15 -7.28
C THR A 107 -0.03 1.76 -7.58
N GLY A 108 -0.92 0.78 -7.76
CA GLY A 108 -0.60 -0.56 -8.22
C GLY A 108 -1.57 -1.01 -9.32
N GLN A 109 -1.07 -1.77 -10.28
CA GLN A 109 -1.88 -2.32 -11.37
C GLN A 109 -2.14 -3.80 -11.14
N VAL A 110 -3.39 -4.21 -11.27
CA VAL A 110 -3.84 -5.60 -11.15
C VAL A 110 -4.60 -5.98 -12.40
N PRO A 111 -4.29 -7.10 -13.07
CA PRO A 111 -5.07 -7.53 -14.22
C PRO A 111 -6.55 -7.65 -13.88
N ALA A 112 -7.44 -7.12 -14.73
CA ALA A 112 -8.86 -7.02 -14.42
C ALA A 112 -9.51 -8.39 -14.14
N HIS A 113 -9.08 -9.44 -14.85
CA HIS A 113 -9.54 -10.81 -14.64
C HIS A 113 -9.10 -11.41 -13.30
N ILE A 114 -8.02 -10.92 -12.69
CA ILE A 114 -7.60 -11.28 -11.34
C ILE A 114 -8.39 -10.44 -10.33
N PHE A 115 -8.51 -9.13 -10.56
CA PHE A 115 -9.23 -8.23 -9.66
C PHE A 115 -10.70 -8.65 -9.49
N ALA A 116 -11.35 -9.12 -10.55
CA ALA A 116 -12.72 -9.60 -10.55
C ALA A 116 -12.97 -10.83 -9.65
N GLN A 117 -11.92 -11.53 -9.21
CA GLN A 117 -12.03 -12.68 -8.30
C GLN A 117 -12.22 -12.25 -6.83
N TYR A 118 -12.01 -10.97 -6.52
CA TYR A 118 -12.20 -10.41 -5.19
C TYR A 118 -13.61 -9.83 -5.06
N ASN A 119 -14.47 -10.51 -4.29
CA ASN A 119 -15.86 -10.11 -4.08
C ASN A 119 -15.96 -8.79 -3.29
N GLU A 120 -15.11 -8.65 -2.27
CA GLU A 120 -14.98 -7.48 -1.41
C GLU A 120 -13.50 -7.11 -1.38
N PRO A 121 -13.01 -6.38 -2.39
CA PRO A 121 -11.58 -6.11 -2.53
C PRO A 121 -11.10 -5.18 -1.42
N CYS A 122 -10.02 -5.58 -0.78
CA CYS A 122 -9.26 -4.83 0.20
C CYS A 122 -7.79 -4.76 -0.24
N VAL A 123 -7.04 -3.82 0.32
CA VAL A 123 -5.61 -3.68 0.06
C VAL A 123 -4.82 -3.49 1.33
N LEU A 124 -3.59 -4.01 1.33
CA LEU A 124 -2.57 -3.70 2.31
C LEU A 124 -1.21 -3.52 1.63
N LEU A 125 -0.32 -2.79 2.29
CA LEU A 125 1.09 -2.69 1.94
C LEU A 125 1.84 -3.78 2.72
N LYS A 126 2.52 -4.68 2.00
CA LYS A 126 3.28 -5.77 2.62
C LYS A 126 4.61 -5.99 1.92
N GLY A 127 5.66 -6.14 2.71
CA GLY A 127 6.99 -6.50 2.23
C GLY A 127 8.06 -6.34 3.30
N GLY A 128 9.25 -6.00 2.85
CA GLY A 128 10.45 -5.86 3.66
C GLY A 128 11.63 -6.62 3.07
N GLY A 129 12.81 -6.32 3.59
CA GLY A 129 14.05 -7.02 3.31
C GLY A 129 14.75 -7.44 4.60
N TYR A 130 15.66 -8.42 4.50
CA TYR A 130 16.41 -8.94 5.64
C TYR A 130 17.17 -7.86 6.44
N LEU A 131 17.53 -6.74 5.79
CA LEU A 131 18.39 -5.70 6.38
C LEU A 131 17.64 -4.40 6.72
N THR A 132 16.61 -4.00 5.94
CA THR A 132 15.95 -2.70 6.10
C THR A 132 14.72 -2.73 7.03
N GLY A 133 14.23 -3.94 7.33
CA GLY A 133 13.07 -4.21 8.18
C GLY A 133 11.87 -4.70 7.38
N THR A 134 10.76 -4.93 8.08
CA THR A 134 9.51 -5.39 7.47
C THR A 134 8.49 -4.27 7.43
N ILE A 135 7.59 -4.30 6.45
CA ILE A 135 6.49 -3.37 6.31
C ILE A 135 5.18 -4.14 6.19
N LYS A 136 4.21 -3.80 7.04
CA LYS A 136 2.86 -4.37 7.01
C LYS A 136 1.87 -3.33 7.48
N SER A 137 1.01 -2.85 6.59
CA SER A 137 -0.03 -1.89 6.93
C SER A 137 -1.28 -2.53 7.56
N SER A 138 -2.19 -1.69 8.04
CA SER A 138 -3.60 -2.04 8.19
C SER A 138 -4.23 -2.36 6.82
N VAL A 139 -5.31 -3.13 6.85
CA VAL A 139 -6.12 -3.46 5.66
C VAL A 139 -7.14 -2.34 5.47
N VAL A 140 -7.30 -1.88 4.23
CA VAL A 140 -8.29 -0.86 3.87
C VAL A 140 -9.17 -1.35 2.71
N PRO A 141 -10.50 -1.17 2.75
CA PRO A 141 -11.39 -1.50 1.63
C PRO A 141 -11.08 -0.67 0.38
N ILE A 142 -11.17 -1.31 -0.79
CA ILE A 142 -11.05 -0.62 -2.08
C ILE A 142 -12.45 -0.21 -2.55
N VAL A 143 -12.67 1.09 -2.67
CA VAL A 143 -13.92 1.69 -3.16
C VAL A 143 -13.84 1.94 -4.67
N GLY A 144 -14.96 1.83 -5.39
CA GLY A 144 -15.01 2.18 -6.82
C GLY A 144 -14.83 1.02 -7.79
N ALA A 145 -14.83 -0.23 -7.29
CA ALA A 145 -14.97 -1.41 -8.13
C ALA A 145 -16.34 -1.41 -8.82
N THR A 146 -16.43 -0.71 -9.96
CA THR A 146 -17.51 -0.95 -10.91
C THR A 146 -17.27 -2.37 -11.40
N ARG A 147 -17.98 -3.33 -10.80
CA ARG A 147 -18.19 -4.61 -11.46
C ARG A 147 -18.78 -4.23 -12.81
N ALA A 148 -18.02 -4.37 -13.88
CA ALA A 148 -18.57 -4.40 -15.21
C ALA A 148 -19.49 -5.62 -15.24
N GLY A 149 -20.73 -5.46 -14.79
CA GLY A 149 -21.79 -6.41 -15.03
C GLY A 149 -21.98 -6.52 -16.54
N PRO A 150 -22.37 -7.68 -17.06
CA PRO A 150 -22.73 -7.78 -18.46
C PRO A 150 -23.97 -6.90 -18.72
N ASN A 151 -23.80 -5.87 -19.56
CA ASN A 151 -24.86 -5.16 -20.29
C ASN A 151 -25.67 -4.11 -19.52
N ASN A 152 -25.12 -2.89 -19.38
CA ASN A 152 -25.95 -1.69 -19.24
C ASN A 152 -26.36 -1.25 -20.65
N SER A 153 -27.37 -1.91 -21.21
CA SER A 153 -28.16 -1.37 -22.32
C SER A 153 -28.82 -0.07 -21.86
N PHE A 154 -28.07 1.04 -21.92
CA PHE A 154 -28.65 2.36 -21.84
C PHE A 154 -29.48 2.57 -23.11
N LYS A 155 -30.77 2.26 -23.04
CA LYS A 155 -31.73 2.57 -24.09
C LYS A 155 -32.26 3.98 -23.77
N PRO A 156 -31.81 5.05 -24.46
CA PRO A 156 -32.42 6.36 -24.26
C PRO A 156 -33.90 6.26 -24.66
N ASN A 157 -34.78 6.71 -23.77
CA ASN A 157 -36.20 6.88 -24.09
C ASN A 157 -36.30 7.90 -25.24
N PRO A 158 -36.93 7.56 -26.37
CA PRO A 158 -37.25 8.58 -27.36
C PRO A 158 -38.27 9.54 -26.75
N HIS A 159 -37.91 10.82 -26.75
CA HIS A 159 -38.79 11.93 -26.43
C HIS A 159 -40.15 11.73 -27.13
N GLN A 160 -41.23 11.66 -26.34
CA GLN A 160 -42.56 11.93 -26.84
C GLN A 160 -42.69 13.45 -26.94
N ASP A 161 -42.38 13.99 -28.12
CA ASP A 161 -42.83 15.33 -28.48
C ASP A 161 -44.34 15.24 -28.75
N GLY A 162 -45.08 16.07 -28.01
CA GLY A 162 -46.53 16.12 -28.01
C GLY A 162 -47.13 16.47 -29.37
N ALA A 163 -48.32 15.92 -29.59
CA ALA A 163 -49.29 16.40 -30.56
C ALA A 163 -50.28 17.35 -29.87
#